data_AF-A0A3M1UEY6-F1
#
_entry.id   AF-A0A3M1UEY6-F1
#
_cell.length_a   1.000
_cell.length_b   1.000
_cell.length_c   1.000
_cell.angle_alpha   90.00
_cell.angle_beta   90.00
_cell.angle_gamma   90.00
#
_symmetry.space_group_name_H-M   'P 1'
#
loop_
_entity.id
_entity.type
_entity.pdbx_description
1 polymer ?
#
loop_
_entity_poly.entity_id
_entity_poly.type
_entity_poly.pdbx_seq_one_letter_code
_entity_poly.pdbx_strand_id
1 'polypeptide(L)'
;MGHTGSLLIRLLYNFLTAMKPYFILFAFLLSLTYGLQAQQPPAHYLKAEKAVLEFLKAEGEASVQAFIDEAMKPAAVGDRQALLARLEALRRDFKPYLQDVGIEGNPEGLLFLFSDGQQQKNLFVALDQEGITELREQQPEPRLHITAENLAAVIDSLEERGMAGLVTVKKQGKALITRPFGMANAELGVPNSLNTIFGIGSRPIDFTVAAILLLDQQGKLSLDDPITRFFEAVPPDRQGMRIRHLMSGQSGLPDFFDTEADWDPDLAWVSRETAEQRLLHIPLLFEPGNEQQHSHAAFGLLAAIIERVSGMGYYAFIRKHFLDPAGMSRTGEYGEHRDLKLSDFAVGGGPEKVGLPNIPPNWGPTSWLVKGSGGMYSTLADLRSFYRYVRSGQVLDAQHARHFMGASVNLDGSMRGFELFSISHPARDTEVYFFVNNLVDRKGFRQLIRGLEAFVRGE
;
A
#
# COMPACT_ATOMS: atom_id res chain seq x y z
N MET A 1 -48.07 6.58 14.52
CA MET A 1 -47.69 7.99 14.36
C MET A 1 -46.88 8.35 15.59
N GLY A 2 -45.60 8.72 15.57
CA GLY A 2 -44.62 9.07 14.56
C GLY A 2 -43.40 9.56 15.36
N HIS A 3 -42.21 9.52 14.75
CA HIS A 3 -41.01 10.20 15.24
C HIS A 3 -40.30 9.67 16.50
N THR A 4 -39.73 8.46 16.43
CA THR A 4 -38.52 8.12 17.23
C THR A 4 -37.52 7.21 16.50
N GLY A 5 -37.88 6.59 15.36
CA GLY A 5 -36.98 5.70 14.60
C GLY A 5 -35.99 6.39 13.64
N SER A 6 -36.04 7.72 13.47
CA SER A 6 -35.25 8.43 12.44
C SER A 6 -33.97 9.09 12.97
N LEU A 7 -33.76 9.17 14.29
CA LEU A 7 -32.59 9.84 14.86
C LEU A 7 -31.41 8.87 15.08
N LEU A 8 -31.68 7.62 15.49
CA LEU A 8 -30.64 6.61 15.67
C LEU A 8 -30.00 6.16 14.35
N ILE A 9 -30.80 6.09 13.26
CA ILE A 9 -30.30 5.76 11.93
C ILE A 9 -29.48 6.93 11.37
N ARG A 10 -29.83 8.20 11.65
CA ARG A 10 -29.01 9.36 11.24
C ARG A 10 -27.71 9.51 12.04
N LEU A 11 -27.68 9.09 13.31
CA LEU A 11 -26.45 9.09 14.12
C LEU A 11 -25.49 7.97 13.70
N LEU A 12 -25.99 6.78 13.37
CA LEU A 12 -25.18 5.72 12.75
C LEU A 12 -24.74 6.05 11.32
N TYR A 13 -25.57 6.76 10.54
CA TYR A 13 -25.22 7.18 9.18
C TYR A 13 -24.12 8.26 9.19
N ASN A 14 -24.17 9.22 10.13
CA ASN A 14 -23.12 10.23 10.29
C ASN A 14 -21.82 9.66 10.88
N PHE A 15 -21.91 8.58 11.68
CA PHE A 15 -20.73 7.87 12.18
C PHE A 15 -20.04 7.05 11.08
N LEU A 16 -20.79 6.55 10.10
CA LEU A 16 -20.27 5.83 8.93
C LEU A 16 -19.82 6.73 7.75
N THR A 17 -20.19 8.01 7.74
CA THR A 17 -19.72 9.01 6.75
C THR A 17 -18.62 9.95 7.27
N ALA A 18 -18.15 9.76 8.51
CA ALA A 18 -17.05 10.55 9.10
C ALA A 18 -15.67 9.86 9.04
N MET A 19 -15.56 8.71 8.35
CA MET A 19 -14.25 8.11 8.08
C MET A 19 -13.53 8.92 7.00
N LYS A 20 -12.50 9.66 7.42
CA LYS A 20 -11.51 10.33 6.57
C LYS A 20 -10.96 9.34 5.54
N PRO A 21 -10.85 9.71 4.25
CA PRO A 21 -10.08 8.96 3.27
C PRO A 21 -8.63 9.49 3.26
N TYR A 22 -7.83 9.11 4.26
CA TYR A 22 -6.38 9.31 4.24
C TYR A 22 -5.76 8.13 4.98
N PHE A 23 -5.53 7.03 4.28
CA PHE A 23 -4.84 5.85 4.81
C PHE A 23 -4.31 5.01 3.65
N ILE A 24 -3.20 5.43 3.03
CA ILE A 24 -2.31 4.56 2.26
C ILE A 24 -0.89 5.10 2.44
N LEU A 25 -0.24 4.71 3.53
CA LEU A 25 1.20 4.87 3.68
C LEU A 25 1.74 3.95 4.77
N PHE A 26 1.59 2.62 4.62
CA PHE A 26 2.17 1.72 5.61
C PHE A 26 2.44 0.34 5.01
N ALA A 27 3.70 0.10 4.62
CA ALA A 27 4.40 -1.18 4.51
C ALA A 27 5.59 -1.15 3.52
N PHE A 28 5.52 -0.33 2.47
CA PHE A 28 6.40 -0.49 1.31
C PHE A 28 7.79 0.18 1.44
N LEU A 29 7.96 1.15 2.34
CA LEU A 29 9.13 2.03 2.39
C LEU A 29 10.30 1.50 3.25
N LEU A 30 10.13 0.36 3.92
CA LEU A 30 11.14 -0.21 4.82
C LEU A 30 12.09 -1.22 4.15
N SER A 31 11.75 -1.81 2.99
CA SER A 31 12.60 -2.77 2.27
C SER A 31 13.58 -2.15 1.28
N LEU A 32 13.44 -0.87 0.93
CA LEU A 32 14.09 -0.26 -0.24
C LEU A 32 15.48 0.35 -0.02
N THR A 33 16.02 0.31 1.20
CA THR A 33 17.33 0.89 1.54
C THR A 33 18.50 -0.09 1.52
N TYR A 34 18.22 -1.39 1.51
CA TYR A 34 19.27 -2.42 1.48
C TYR A 34 19.50 -2.88 0.04
N GLY A 35 20.42 -2.18 -0.63
CA GLY A 35 21.07 -2.73 -1.82
C GLY A 35 22.01 -3.86 -1.41
N LEU A 36 21.48 -5.08 -1.34
CA LEU A 36 22.10 -6.40 -1.49
C LEU A 36 21.21 -7.41 -0.75
N GLN A 37 20.49 -8.23 -1.53
CA GLN A 37 19.61 -9.30 -1.05
C GLN A 37 18.29 -8.77 -0.46
N ALA A 38 17.15 -9.32 -0.89
CA ALA A 38 15.80 -9.06 -0.37
C ALA A 38 15.69 -9.50 1.09
N GLN A 39 16.42 -8.83 1.99
CA GLN A 39 16.34 -9.04 3.41
C GLN A 39 15.25 -8.11 3.93
N GLN A 40 14.36 -8.67 4.73
CA GLN A 40 13.50 -7.90 5.63
C GLN A 40 14.32 -6.77 6.27
N PRO A 41 13.70 -5.62 6.61
CA PRO A 41 14.41 -4.52 7.27
C PRO A 41 15.16 -5.13 8.45
N PRO A 42 16.47 -4.89 8.60
CA PRO A 42 17.25 -5.59 9.61
C PRO A 42 16.55 -5.52 10.96
N ALA A 43 16.59 -6.60 11.74
CA ALA A 43 15.80 -6.71 12.97
C ALA A 43 15.93 -5.50 13.93
N HIS A 44 17.08 -4.81 13.90
CA HIS A 44 17.31 -3.58 14.66
C HIS A 44 16.48 -2.38 14.19
N TYR A 45 16.15 -2.27 12.90
CA TYR A 45 15.21 -1.27 12.36
C TYR A 45 13.79 -1.54 12.84
N LEU A 46 13.28 -2.77 12.72
CA LEU A 46 11.94 -3.14 13.20
C LEU A 46 11.81 -2.94 14.72
N LYS A 47 12.85 -3.29 15.48
CA LYS A 47 12.92 -3.04 16.93
C LYS A 47 12.86 -1.54 17.23
N ALA A 48 13.64 -0.73 16.52
CA ALA A 48 13.65 0.73 16.71
C ALA A 48 12.31 1.36 16.34
N GLU A 49 11.69 0.91 15.25
CA GLU A 49 10.37 1.35 14.81
C GLU A 49 9.32 1.16 15.91
N LYS A 50 9.21 -0.08 16.40
CA LYS A 50 8.28 -0.43 17.48
C LYS A 50 8.55 0.40 18.74
N ALA A 51 9.81 0.48 19.15
CA ALA A 51 10.20 1.22 20.35
C ALA A 51 9.82 2.71 20.27
N VAL A 52 10.01 3.36 19.11
CA VAL A 52 9.64 4.76 18.91
C VAL A 52 8.13 4.95 18.94
N LEU A 53 7.36 4.07 18.28
CA LEU A 53 5.90 4.15 18.30
C LEU A 53 5.33 3.95 19.70
N GLU A 54 5.84 2.97 20.45
CA GLU A 54 5.46 2.74 21.85
C GLU A 54 5.83 3.93 22.73
N PHE A 55 7.04 4.48 22.58
CA PHE A 55 7.49 5.68 23.27
C PHE A 55 6.55 6.87 23.02
N LEU A 56 6.17 7.12 21.77
CA LEU A 56 5.29 8.23 21.41
C LEU A 56 3.86 8.05 21.96
N LYS A 57 3.36 6.81 22.02
CA LYS A 57 2.03 6.47 22.56
C LYS A 57 1.97 6.52 24.09
N ALA A 58 3.06 6.13 24.76
CA ALA A 58 3.12 5.99 26.21
C ALA A 58 2.96 7.30 26.99
N GLU A 59 2.72 7.19 28.30
CA GLU A 59 2.55 8.31 29.21
C GLU A 59 3.52 8.24 30.40
N GLY A 60 3.74 9.39 31.03
CA GLY A 60 4.59 9.52 32.22
C GLY A 60 6.10 9.52 31.92
N GLU A 61 6.88 10.00 32.89
CA GLU A 61 8.34 10.08 32.80
C GLU A 61 8.98 8.69 32.76
N ALA A 62 8.44 7.73 33.52
CA ALA A 62 8.97 6.38 33.62
C ALA A 62 9.07 5.65 32.26
N SER A 63 8.13 5.91 31.35
CA SER A 63 8.18 5.34 29.99
C SER A 63 9.25 5.98 29.10
N VAL A 64 9.62 7.24 29.36
CA VAL A 64 10.75 7.89 28.68
C VAL A 64 12.06 7.31 29.18
N GLN A 65 12.17 7.07 30.50
CA GLN A 65 13.35 6.41 31.07
C GLN A 65 13.52 4.99 30.51
N ALA A 66 12.44 4.20 30.45
CA ALA A 66 12.47 2.87 29.86
C ALA A 66 12.91 2.91 28.38
N PHE A 67 12.41 3.87 27.58
CA PHE A 67 12.86 4.04 26.20
C PHE A 67 14.37 4.33 26.09
N ILE A 68 14.91 5.20 26.96
CA ILE A 68 16.35 5.48 27.00
C ILE A 68 17.15 4.21 27.32
N ASP A 69 16.67 3.41 28.28
CA ASP A 69 17.40 2.24 28.75
C ASP A 69 17.32 1.03 27.80
N GLU A 70 16.21 0.86 27.09
CA GLU A 70 15.92 -0.34 26.30
C GLU A 70 16.15 -0.18 24.80
N ALA A 71 16.03 1.05 24.28
CA ALA A 71 16.04 1.33 22.84
C ALA A 71 17.22 2.20 22.38
N MET A 72 17.74 3.09 23.22
CA MET A 72 18.86 3.95 22.84
C MET A 72 20.21 3.28 23.05
N LYS A 73 21.16 3.58 22.16
CA LYS A 73 22.55 3.14 22.28
C LYS A 73 23.18 3.76 23.55
N PRO A 74 23.81 3.00 24.45
CA PRO A 74 24.37 3.53 25.69
C PRO A 74 25.33 4.71 25.51
N ALA A 75 26.15 4.66 24.45
CA ALA A 75 27.09 5.74 24.12
C ALA A 75 26.40 7.05 23.68
N ALA A 76 25.13 6.99 23.27
CA ALA A 76 24.35 8.15 22.85
C ALA A 76 23.64 8.86 24.02
N VAL A 77 23.59 8.25 25.21
CA VAL A 77 22.78 8.74 26.35
C VAL A 77 23.34 10.02 26.98
N GLY A 78 24.62 10.35 26.76
CA GLY A 78 25.22 11.65 27.11
C GLY A 78 24.79 12.22 28.48
N ASP A 79 24.33 13.47 28.50
CA ASP A 79 23.63 14.04 29.66
C ASP A 79 22.19 13.50 29.70
N ARG A 80 21.98 12.54 30.62
CA ARG A 80 20.69 11.85 30.78
C ARG A 80 19.54 12.78 31.13
N GLN A 81 19.77 13.82 31.94
CA GLN A 81 18.70 14.71 32.37
C GLN A 81 18.28 15.64 31.21
N ALA A 82 19.25 16.13 30.45
CA ALA A 82 18.99 16.90 29.24
C ALA A 82 18.28 16.06 28.16
N LEU A 83 18.71 14.80 27.98
CA LEU A 83 18.09 13.88 27.04
C LEU A 83 16.64 13.57 27.42
N LEU A 84 16.36 13.29 28.68
CA LEU A 84 15.01 13.05 29.18
C LEU A 84 14.09 14.24 28.89
N ALA A 85 14.52 15.46 29.21
CA ALA A 85 13.74 16.66 28.93
C ALA A 85 13.48 16.87 27.43
N ARG A 86 14.49 16.61 26.58
CA ARG A 86 14.35 16.67 25.12
C ARG A 86 13.34 15.65 24.59
N LEU A 87 13.41 14.40 25.06
CA LEU A 87 12.50 13.34 24.63
C LEU A 87 11.07 13.58 25.13
N GLU A 88 10.89 14.11 26.34
CA GLU A 88 9.57 14.51 26.82
C GLU A 88 8.92 15.61 25.97
N ALA A 89 9.71 16.62 25.58
CA ALA A 89 9.24 17.67 24.69
C ALA A 89 8.88 17.10 23.31
N LEU A 90 9.77 16.29 22.73
CA LEU A 90 9.56 15.64 21.45
C LEU A 90 8.30 14.77 21.46
N ARG A 91 8.11 13.93 22.48
CA ARG A 91 6.89 13.11 22.60
C ARG A 91 5.65 13.98 22.64
N ARG A 92 5.66 15.05 23.43
CA ARG A 92 4.51 15.97 23.55
C ARG A 92 4.17 16.62 22.22
N ASP A 93 5.17 16.99 21.43
CA ASP A 93 5.01 17.67 20.16
C ASP A 93 4.51 16.75 19.04
N PHE A 94 4.86 15.46 19.09
CA PHE A 94 4.51 14.49 18.05
C PHE A 94 3.25 13.66 18.37
N LYS A 95 2.90 13.48 19.66
CA LYS A 95 1.75 12.68 20.09
C LYS A 95 0.42 13.06 19.41
N PRO A 96 0.09 14.34 19.16
CA PRO A 96 -1.15 14.72 18.46
C PRO A 96 -1.27 14.17 17.03
N TYR A 97 -0.15 13.85 16.39
CA TYR A 97 -0.09 13.42 14.99
C TYR A 97 0.00 11.90 14.82
N LEU A 98 -0.11 11.13 15.90
CA LEU A 98 0.00 9.66 15.86
C LEU A 98 -1.13 8.94 15.11
N GLN A 99 -2.15 9.68 14.67
CA GLN A 99 -3.24 9.12 13.89
C GLN A 99 -2.84 8.77 12.46
N ASP A 100 -1.81 9.42 11.91
CA ASP A 100 -1.32 9.21 10.55
C ASP A 100 0.21 9.33 10.54
N VAL A 101 0.86 8.17 10.55
CA VAL A 101 2.32 8.03 10.64
C VAL A 101 2.82 7.13 9.52
N GLY A 102 3.56 7.68 8.57
CA GLY A 102 4.39 6.93 7.63
C GLY A 102 5.80 6.73 8.17
N ILE A 103 6.49 5.67 7.76
CA ILE A 103 7.87 5.39 8.19
C ILE A 103 8.70 4.96 6.97
N GLU A 104 9.82 5.63 6.76
CA GLU A 104 10.76 5.32 5.68
C GLU A 104 12.10 4.83 6.24
N GLY A 105 12.62 3.74 5.71
CA GLY A 105 14.01 3.36 5.94
C GLY A 105 14.96 4.32 5.23
N ASN A 106 16.08 4.63 5.86
CA ASN A 106 17.26 5.29 5.30
C ASN A 106 18.52 4.51 5.73
N PRO A 107 19.65 4.58 5.01
CA PRO A 107 20.90 3.92 5.42
C PRO A 107 21.39 4.33 6.83
N GLU A 108 21.01 5.53 7.27
CA GLU A 108 21.39 6.10 8.57
C GLU A 108 20.29 5.97 9.64
N GLY A 109 19.11 5.47 9.28
CA GLY A 109 18.03 5.24 10.25
C GLY A 109 16.60 5.29 9.68
N LEU A 110 15.62 5.66 10.50
CA LEU A 110 14.20 5.73 10.13
C LEU A 110 13.71 7.17 10.03
N LEU A 111 12.92 7.50 9.02
CA LEU A 111 12.23 8.78 8.90
C LEU A 111 10.73 8.55 9.10
N PHE A 112 10.21 9.03 10.22
CA PHE A 112 8.78 9.03 10.50
C PHE A 112 8.15 10.31 9.93
N LEU A 113 7.02 10.15 9.26
CA LEU A 113 6.26 11.18 8.57
C LEU A 113 4.90 11.29 9.24
N PHE A 114 4.66 12.36 9.98
CA PHE A 114 3.44 12.59 10.72
C PHE A 114 2.56 13.59 10.02
N SER A 115 1.24 13.39 10.09
CA SER A 115 0.25 14.29 9.51
C SER A 115 -1.03 14.31 10.36
N ASP A 116 -1.70 15.46 10.43
CA ASP A 116 -3.07 15.56 10.97
C ASP A 116 -4.08 15.95 9.87
N GLY A 117 -3.62 16.01 8.62
CA GLY A 117 -4.34 16.51 7.46
C GLY A 117 -4.28 18.03 7.27
N GLN A 118 -3.60 18.77 8.16
CA GLN A 118 -3.36 20.22 8.05
C GLN A 118 -1.86 20.56 8.13
N GLN A 119 -1.13 19.89 9.01
CA GLN A 119 0.30 20.07 9.23
C GLN A 119 1.03 18.74 9.08
N GLN A 120 2.28 18.82 8.62
CA GLN A 120 3.19 17.70 8.56
C GLN A 120 4.38 17.95 9.47
N LYS A 121 4.82 16.91 10.17
CA LYS A 121 6.06 16.89 10.93
C LYS A 121 6.85 15.66 10.56
N ASN A 122 8.17 15.76 10.46
CA ASN A 122 9.00 14.56 10.32
C ASN A 122 9.86 14.36 11.57
N LEU A 123 10.06 13.11 11.94
CA LEU A 123 11.01 12.71 12.98
C LEU A 123 12.03 11.77 12.35
N PHE A 124 13.28 12.20 12.28
CA PHE A 124 14.36 11.31 11.91
C PHE A 124 14.91 10.62 13.15
N VAL A 125 15.01 9.30 13.08
CA VAL A 125 15.54 8.41 14.12
C VAL A 125 16.81 7.80 13.56
N ALA A 126 17.96 8.29 13.98
CA ALA A 126 19.23 7.70 13.61
C ALA A 126 19.46 6.41 14.41
N LEU A 127 19.97 5.35 13.78
CA LEU A 127 20.28 4.10 14.48
C LEU A 127 21.44 3.34 13.84
N ASP A 128 22.03 2.46 14.63
CA ASP A 128 22.97 1.44 14.19
C ASP A 128 22.58 0.07 14.79
N GLN A 129 23.46 -0.92 14.66
CA GLN A 129 23.20 -2.28 15.17
C GLN A 129 23.07 -2.35 16.71
N GLU A 130 23.58 -1.36 17.45
CA GLU A 130 23.54 -1.31 18.91
C GLU A 130 22.29 -0.58 19.44
N GLY A 131 21.61 0.22 18.61
CA GLY A 131 20.34 0.87 18.97
C GLY A 131 20.17 2.26 18.37
N ILE A 132 19.19 3.00 18.90
CA ILE A 132 18.89 4.36 18.46
C ILE A 132 19.95 5.32 18.99
N THR A 133 20.56 6.09 18.08
CA THR A 133 21.61 7.07 18.41
C THR A 133 21.06 8.47 18.54
N GLU A 134 19.98 8.81 17.83
CA GLU A 134 19.35 10.13 17.92
C GLU A 134 17.88 10.10 17.48
N LEU A 135 17.05 10.95 18.11
CA LEU A 135 15.74 11.34 17.60
C LEU A 135 15.73 12.85 17.37
N ARG A 136 15.52 13.29 16.12
CA ARG A 136 15.49 14.72 15.78
C ARG A 136 14.30 15.07 14.89
N GLU A 137 13.63 16.16 15.21
CA GLU A 137 12.64 16.73 14.31
C GLU A 137 13.34 17.16 13.00
N GLN A 138 12.73 16.79 11.89
CA GLN A 138 13.16 17.17 10.55
C GLN A 138 12.02 17.94 9.89
N GLN A 139 12.37 19.03 9.21
CA GLN A 139 11.39 19.77 8.43
C GLN A 139 10.88 18.90 7.27
N PRO A 140 9.57 18.88 6.99
CA PRO A 140 9.05 18.23 5.80
C PRO A 140 9.79 18.69 4.55
N GLU A 141 10.07 17.77 3.63
CA GLU A 141 10.65 18.15 2.35
C GLU A 141 9.69 19.13 1.64
N PRO A 142 10.20 20.23 1.05
CA PRO A 142 9.35 21.17 0.35
C PRO A 142 8.66 20.46 -0.82
N ARG A 143 7.34 20.62 -0.93
CA ARG A 143 6.57 20.13 -2.07
C ARG A 143 6.94 20.92 -3.33
N LEU A 144 6.92 20.27 -4.50
CA LEU A 144 6.94 21.02 -5.75
C LEU A 144 5.65 21.85 -5.84
N HIS A 145 5.77 23.13 -6.17
CA HIS A 145 4.60 23.92 -6.51
C HIS A 145 4.12 23.48 -7.90
N ILE A 146 2.95 22.84 -7.96
CA ILE A 146 2.37 22.34 -9.21
C ILE A 146 1.20 23.22 -9.61
N THR A 147 1.20 23.67 -10.85
CA THR A 147 0.09 24.39 -11.50
C THR A 147 -0.25 23.71 -12.82
N ALA A 148 -1.36 24.12 -13.45
CA ALA A 148 -1.71 23.59 -14.77
C ALA A 148 -0.66 23.98 -15.84
N GLU A 149 0.02 25.11 -15.64
CA GLU A 149 0.99 25.69 -16.56
C GLU A 149 2.38 25.07 -16.43
N ASN A 150 2.80 24.70 -15.21
CA ASN A 150 4.16 24.17 -15.00
C ASN A 150 4.25 22.64 -14.94
N LEU A 151 3.11 21.94 -14.89
CA LEU A 151 3.09 20.49 -14.72
C LEU A 151 3.91 19.76 -15.80
N ALA A 152 3.80 20.17 -17.06
CA ALA A 152 4.60 19.57 -18.14
C ALA A 152 6.11 19.73 -17.91
N ALA A 153 6.56 20.95 -17.61
CA ALA A 153 7.97 21.25 -17.36
C ALA A 153 8.53 20.51 -16.13
N VAL A 154 7.70 20.29 -15.11
CA VAL A 154 8.09 19.48 -13.94
C VAL A 154 8.37 18.03 -14.34
N ILE A 155 7.53 17.44 -15.19
CA ILE A 155 7.74 16.07 -15.66
C ILE A 155 8.94 16.01 -16.62
N ASP A 156 9.14 17.01 -17.48
CA ASP A 156 10.32 17.09 -18.36
C ASP A 156 11.62 17.10 -17.54
N SER A 157 11.64 17.90 -16.46
CA SER A 157 12.79 17.97 -15.55
C SER A 157 13.08 16.63 -14.83
N LEU A 158 12.06 15.84 -14.52
CA LEU A 158 12.23 14.50 -13.93
C LEU A 158 12.70 13.48 -14.97
N GLU A 159 12.21 13.58 -16.20
CA GLU A 159 12.66 12.77 -17.33
C GLU A 159 14.15 13.03 -17.65
N GLU A 160 14.58 14.28 -17.66
CA GLU A 160 15.99 14.68 -17.81
C GLU A 160 16.89 14.10 -16.71
N ARG A 161 16.36 13.93 -15.50
CA ARG A 161 17.05 13.28 -14.38
C ARG A 161 17.06 11.75 -14.49
N GLY A 162 16.46 11.17 -15.53
CA GLY A 162 16.47 9.75 -15.85
C GLY A 162 15.21 9.00 -15.40
N MET A 163 14.18 9.68 -14.90
CA MET A 163 12.91 9.03 -14.57
C MET A 163 12.17 8.61 -15.85
N ALA A 164 11.51 7.45 -15.81
CA ALA A 164 10.70 6.96 -16.93
C ALA A 164 9.34 6.45 -16.43
N GLY A 165 8.29 6.68 -17.23
CA GLY A 165 6.95 6.23 -16.88
C GLY A 165 5.82 6.82 -17.71
N LEU A 166 4.66 6.97 -17.06
CA LEU A 166 3.43 7.53 -17.59
C LEU A 166 2.72 8.33 -16.51
N VAL A 167 2.36 9.59 -16.80
CA VAL A 167 1.58 10.44 -15.91
C VAL A 167 0.26 10.85 -16.57
N THR A 168 -0.82 10.86 -15.80
CA THR A 168 -2.06 11.57 -16.15
C THR A 168 -2.57 12.36 -14.97
N VAL A 169 -3.03 13.58 -15.24
CA VAL A 169 -3.70 14.46 -14.28
C VAL A 169 -4.95 15.00 -14.94
N LYS A 170 -6.09 14.67 -14.35
CA LYS A 170 -7.39 15.26 -14.64
C LYS A 170 -7.89 15.93 -13.37
N LYS A 171 -8.35 17.17 -13.47
CA LYS A 171 -8.91 17.92 -12.35
C LYS A 171 -10.23 18.53 -12.78
N GLN A 172 -11.30 18.24 -12.04
CA GLN A 172 -12.65 18.78 -12.33
C GLN A 172 -13.10 18.53 -13.77
N GLY A 173 -12.90 17.30 -14.26
CA GLY A 173 -13.27 16.87 -15.61
C GLY A 173 -12.37 17.38 -16.74
N LYS A 174 -11.43 18.29 -16.45
CA LYS A 174 -10.44 18.76 -17.42
C LYS A 174 -9.18 17.91 -17.36
N ALA A 175 -8.84 17.26 -18.47
CA ALA A 175 -7.53 16.64 -18.63
C ALA A 175 -6.46 17.74 -18.75
N LEU A 176 -5.47 17.71 -17.86
CA LEU A 176 -4.38 18.69 -17.81
C LEU A 176 -3.11 18.14 -18.45
N ILE A 177 -2.78 16.88 -18.17
CA ILE A 177 -1.70 16.15 -18.83
C ILE A 177 -2.07 14.67 -18.93
N THR A 178 -1.68 14.03 -20.02
CA THR A 178 -1.64 12.58 -20.17
C THR A 178 -0.44 12.29 -21.05
N ARG A 179 0.69 11.92 -20.44
CA ARG A 179 1.99 11.90 -21.10
C ARG A 179 2.83 10.69 -20.67
N PRO A 180 3.18 9.77 -21.58
CA PRO A 180 4.29 8.86 -21.36
C PRO A 180 5.63 9.60 -21.50
N PHE A 181 6.65 9.14 -20.79
CA PHE A 181 7.97 9.76 -20.77
C PHE A 181 9.07 8.72 -20.50
N GLY A 182 10.27 8.97 -21.01
CA GLY A 182 11.39 8.04 -20.93
C GLY A 182 11.14 6.70 -21.64
N MET A 183 12.01 5.72 -21.36
CA MET A 183 11.98 4.40 -21.99
C MET A 183 11.19 3.39 -21.16
N ALA A 184 10.31 2.64 -21.82
CA ALA A 184 9.73 1.41 -21.25
C ALA A 184 10.82 0.33 -21.21
N ASN A 185 11.60 0.19 -22.28
CA ASN A 185 12.71 -0.74 -22.36
C ASN A 185 13.89 -0.08 -23.07
N ALA A 186 14.91 0.31 -22.30
CA ALA A 186 16.08 1.00 -22.83
C ALA A 186 16.95 0.09 -23.72
N GLU A 187 17.07 -1.19 -23.39
CA GLU A 187 17.86 -2.16 -24.17
C GLU A 187 17.27 -2.40 -25.56
N LEU A 188 15.94 -2.40 -25.67
CA LEU A 188 15.23 -2.57 -26.95
C LEU A 188 14.90 -1.24 -27.64
N GLY A 189 15.27 -0.10 -27.05
CA GLY A 189 14.92 1.23 -27.58
C GLY A 189 13.41 1.50 -27.65
N VAL A 190 12.62 0.91 -26.75
CA VAL A 190 11.16 1.07 -26.73
C VAL A 190 10.77 2.19 -25.77
N PRO A 191 10.19 3.31 -26.25
CA PRO A 191 9.72 4.38 -25.39
C PRO A 191 8.46 3.97 -24.60
N ASN A 192 8.22 4.63 -23.47
CA ASN A 192 6.92 4.52 -22.81
C ASN A 192 5.79 5.01 -23.72
N SER A 193 4.61 4.41 -23.57
CA SER A 193 3.40 4.75 -24.30
C SER A 193 2.18 4.65 -23.38
N LEU A 194 1.02 5.11 -23.84
CA LEU A 194 -0.24 4.94 -23.11
C LEU A 194 -0.65 3.47 -22.94
N ASN A 195 -0.06 2.56 -23.73
CA ASN A 195 -0.35 1.13 -23.73
C ASN A 195 0.73 0.30 -23.02
N THR A 196 1.77 0.94 -22.47
CA THR A 196 2.82 0.24 -21.75
C THR A 196 2.26 -0.45 -20.52
N ILE A 197 2.66 -1.70 -20.33
CA ILE A 197 2.27 -2.54 -19.20
C ILE A 197 3.30 -2.41 -18.09
N PHE A 198 2.83 -2.21 -16.86
CA PHE A 198 3.66 -2.05 -15.67
C PHE A 198 3.30 -3.13 -14.64
N GLY A 199 4.26 -3.52 -13.79
CA GLY A 199 3.92 -4.17 -12.52
C GLY A 199 3.12 -3.19 -11.66
N ILE A 200 2.01 -3.63 -11.08
CA ILE A 200 1.04 -2.72 -10.41
C ILE A 200 1.06 -2.81 -8.88
N GLY A 201 2.10 -3.40 -8.30
CA GLY A 201 2.29 -3.47 -6.85
C GLY A 201 1.05 -4.04 -6.16
N SER A 202 0.50 -3.31 -5.19
CA SER A 202 -0.62 -3.78 -4.37
C SER A 202 -2.02 -3.49 -4.91
N ARG A 203 -2.13 -3.00 -6.15
CA ARG A 203 -3.43 -2.83 -6.83
C ARG A 203 -4.34 -4.07 -6.85
N PRO A 204 -3.83 -5.32 -6.86
CA PRO A 204 -4.69 -6.51 -6.76
C PRO A 204 -5.58 -6.58 -5.53
N ILE A 205 -5.26 -5.84 -4.46
CA ILE A 205 -6.16 -5.66 -3.29
C ILE A 205 -7.56 -5.24 -3.72
N ASP A 206 -7.66 -4.25 -4.63
CA ASP A 206 -8.97 -3.74 -5.08
C ASP A 206 -9.76 -4.81 -5.84
N PHE A 207 -9.09 -5.68 -6.58
CA PHE A 207 -9.71 -6.81 -7.26
C PHE A 207 -10.26 -7.83 -6.25
N THR A 208 -9.49 -8.14 -5.21
CA THR A 208 -9.91 -9.04 -4.12
C THR A 208 -11.09 -8.47 -3.35
N VAL A 209 -11.06 -7.18 -3.00
CA VAL A 209 -12.18 -6.50 -2.34
C VAL A 209 -13.43 -6.57 -3.22
N ALA A 210 -13.33 -6.23 -4.50
CA ALA A 210 -14.47 -6.29 -5.41
C ALA A 210 -15.04 -7.72 -5.53
N ALA A 211 -14.18 -8.74 -5.55
CA ALA A 211 -14.59 -10.14 -5.58
C ALA A 211 -15.33 -10.58 -4.32
N ILE A 212 -14.83 -10.23 -3.13
CA ILE A 212 -15.51 -10.53 -1.87
C ILE A 212 -16.86 -9.83 -1.80
N LEU A 213 -16.93 -8.55 -2.16
CA LEU A 213 -18.18 -7.78 -2.20
C LEU A 213 -19.18 -8.34 -3.21
N LEU A 214 -18.71 -8.84 -4.36
CA LEU A 214 -19.57 -9.50 -5.33
C LEU A 214 -20.14 -10.82 -4.78
N LEU A 215 -19.34 -11.60 -4.04
CA LEU A 215 -19.80 -12.84 -3.41
C LEU A 215 -20.77 -12.58 -2.24
N ASP A 216 -20.56 -11.51 -1.47
CA ASP A 216 -21.47 -11.02 -0.43
C ASP A 216 -22.82 -10.62 -1.04
N GLN A 217 -22.79 -9.79 -2.08
CA GLN A 217 -23.97 -9.39 -2.85
C GLN A 217 -24.75 -10.58 -3.42
N GLN A 218 -24.06 -11.63 -3.85
CA GLN A 218 -24.67 -12.86 -4.36
C GLN A 218 -25.25 -13.76 -3.25
N GLY A 219 -25.10 -13.39 -1.98
CA GLY A 219 -25.52 -14.17 -0.82
C GLY A 219 -24.72 -15.47 -0.63
N LYS A 220 -23.55 -15.59 -1.27
CA LYS A 220 -22.71 -16.79 -1.18
C LYS A 220 -21.88 -16.81 0.11
N LEU A 221 -21.50 -15.63 0.58
CA LEU A 221 -20.89 -15.38 1.88
C LEU A 221 -21.54 -14.14 2.51
N SER A 222 -21.21 -13.88 3.77
CA SER A 222 -21.46 -12.62 4.46
C SER A 222 -20.13 -12.03 4.93
N LEU A 223 -19.96 -10.70 4.85
CA LEU A 223 -18.82 -10.02 5.51
C LEU A 223 -18.73 -10.31 7.02
N ASP A 224 -19.85 -10.72 7.63
CA ASP A 224 -19.92 -11.12 9.04
C ASP A 224 -19.60 -12.59 9.28
N ASP A 225 -19.41 -13.41 8.24
CA ASP A 225 -19.06 -14.81 8.45
C ASP A 225 -17.72 -14.94 9.17
N PRO A 226 -17.62 -15.84 10.17
CA PRO A 226 -16.35 -16.18 10.76
C PRO A 226 -15.52 -16.99 9.76
N ILE A 227 -14.20 -16.85 9.81
CA ILE A 227 -13.30 -17.60 8.91
C ILE A 227 -13.41 -19.13 9.10
N THR A 228 -13.88 -19.58 10.27
CA THR A 228 -14.17 -20.99 10.59
C THR A 228 -15.21 -21.63 9.69
N ARG A 229 -16.01 -20.82 8.96
CA ARG A 229 -16.92 -21.32 7.93
C ARG A 229 -16.17 -21.84 6.70
N PHE A 230 -14.96 -21.34 6.43
CA PHE A 230 -14.24 -21.59 5.18
C PHE A 230 -12.98 -22.43 5.37
N PHE A 231 -12.40 -22.42 6.57
CA PHE A 231 -11.19 -23.15 6.92
C PHE A 231 -11.43 -24.15 8.04
N GLU A 232 -10.80 -25.31 7.93
CA GLU A 232 -10.83 -26.34 8.98
C GLU A 232 -9.71 -26.09 10.01
N ALA A 233 -9.89 -26.62 11.22
CA ALA A 233 -8.88 -26.59 12.29
C ALA A 233 -8.35 -25.18 12.64
N VAL A 234 -9.19 -24.14 12.52
CA VAL A 234 -8.81 -22.76 12.85
C VAL A 234 -8.44 -22.64 14.34
N PRO A 235 -7.23 -22.14 14.69
CA PRO A 235 -6.81 -22.00 16.09
C PRO A 235 -7.72 -21.08 16.92
N PRO A 236 -7.87 -21.33 18.23
CA PRO A 236 -8.82 -20.61 19.08
C PRO A 236 -8.70 -19.08 19.05
N ASP A 237 -7.47 -18.55 18.97
CA ASP A 237 -7.14 -17.12 18.96
C ASP A 237 -7.74 -16.35 17.77
N ARG A 238 -8.09 -17.04 16.69
CA ARG A 238 -8.60 -16.45 15.45
C ARG A 238 -9.96 -17.00 15.01
N GLN A 239 -10.61 -17.84 15.82
CA GLN A 239 -11.98 -18.31 15.52
C GLN A 239 -13.00 -17.18 15.47
N GLY A 240 -12.76 -16.07 16.19
CA GLY A 240 -13.56 -14.85 16.16
C GLY A 240 -13.29 -13.94 14.95
N MET A 241 -12.27 -14.24 14.13
CA MET A 241 -11.94 -13.46 12.95
C MET A 241 -13.04 -13.59 11.90
N ARG A 242 -13.50 -12.45 11.35
CA ARG A 242 -14.54 -12.37 10.33
C ARG A 242 -13.97 -11.85 9.01
N ILE A 243 -14.68 -12.09 7.91
CA ILE A 243 -14.29 -11.56 6.59
C ILE A 243 -14.06 -10.05 6.63
N ARG A 244 -14.94 -9.28 7.28
CA ARG A 244 -14.78 -7.83 7.43
C ARG A 244 -13.47 -7.44 8.13
N HIS A 245 -12.97 -8.24 9.08
CA HIS A 245 -11.72 -7.94 9.78
C HIS A 245 -10.52 -8.06 8.83
N LEU A 246 -10.55 -9.03 7.91
CA LEU A 246 -9.52 -9.19 6.89
C LEU A 246 -9.48 -7.99 5.94
N MET A 247 -10.66 -7.47 5.55
CA MET A 247 -10.75 -6.33 4.62
C MET A 247 -10.42 -4.98 5.26
N SER A 248 -10.66 -4.80 6.55
CA SER A 248 -10.51 -3.51 7.24
C SER A 248 -9.17 -3.33 7.95
N GLY A 249 -8.26 -4.31 7.86
CA GLY A 249 -7.02 -4.32 8.63
C GLY A 249 -7.21 -4.67 10.10
N GLN A 250 -8.35 -5.23 10.51
CA GLN A 250 -8.62 -5.59 11.91
C GLN A 250 -8.39 -7.08 12.19
N SER A 251 -7.64 -7.77 11.33
CA SER A 251 -7.41 -9.20 11.44
C SER A 251 -6.44 -9.56 12.56
N GLY A 252 -5.51 -8.68 12.90
CA GLY A 252 -4.38 -8.99 13.78
C GLY A 252 -3.29 -9.81 13.09
N LEU A 253 -3.43 -10.14 11.80
CA LEU A 253 -2.36 -10.79 11.05
C LEU A 253 -1.22 -9.81 10.80
N PRO A 254 0.05 -10.27 10.83
CA PRO A 254 1.16 -9.45 10.37
C PRO A 254 1.02 -9.11 8.89
N ASP A 255 1.82 -8.16 8.43
CA ASP A 255 1.67 -7.69 7.06
C ASP A 255 2.01 -8.76 6.02
N PHE A 256 3.15 -9.43 6.21
CA PHE A 256 3.58 -10.56 5.40
C PHE A 256 3.72 -11.83 6.26
N PHE A 257 3.83 -12.98 5.59
CA PHE A 257 3.91 -14.31 6.21
C PHE A 257 4.97 -15.20 5.55
N ASP A 258 5.89 -14.58 4.81
CA ASP A 258 7.13 -15.19 4.39
C ASP A 258 8.01 -15.56 5.58
N THR A 259 8.86 -16.55 5.35
CA THR A 259 9.82 -17.12 6.29
C THR A 259 11.22 -16.97 5.73
N GLU A 260 12.24 -17.17 6.55
CA GLU A 260 13.64 -17.14 6.09
C GLU A 260 13.94 -18.11 4.93
N ALA A 261 13.12 -19.16 4.76
CA ALA A 261 13.26 -20.11 3.65
C ALA A 261 12.69 -19.59 2.32
N ASP A 262 11.81 -18.59 2.38
CA ASP A 262 11.21 -17.96 1.21
C ASP A 262 12.15 -16.85 0.74
N TRP A 263 13.18 -17.24 0.00
CA TRP A 263 14.30 -16.40 -0.43
C TRP A 263 13.92 -15.06 -1.10
N ASP A 264 12.70 -14.97 -1.60
CA ASP A 264 12.05 -13.75 -2.08
C ASP A 264 10.53 -13.94 -1.98
N PRO A 265 9.79 -13.12 -1.23
CA PRO A 265 8.34 -13.30 -1.02
C PRO A 265 7.52 -13.16 -2.32
N ASP A 266 8.03 -12.44 -3.31
CA ASP A 266 7.39 -12.23 -4.60
C ASP A 266 7.61 -13.37 -5.60
N LEU A 267 8.61 -14.24 -5.36
CA LEU A 267 9.09 -15.24 -6.33
C LEU A 267 9.13 -16.67 -5.76
N ALA A 268 9.32 -16.81 -4.45
CA ALA A 268 9.33 -18.10 -3.79
C ALA A 268 7.95 -18.73 -3.95
N TRP A 269 7.90 -19.83 -4.70
CA TRP A 269 6.66 -20.52 -4.95
C TRP A 269 6.17 -21.22 -3.69
N VAL A 270 4.97 -20.88 -3.27
CA VAL A 270 4.23 -21.57 -2.20
C VAL A 270 2.85 -21.93 -2.74
N SER A 271 2.39 -23.15 -2.45
CA SER A 271 1.04 -23.58 -2.81
C SER A 271 0.00 -22.90 -1.92
N ARG A 272 -1.26 -22.93 -2.33
CA ARG A 272 -2.37 -22.47 -1.49
C ARG A 272 -2.38 -23.17 -0.15
N GLU A 273 -2.24 -24.50 -0.15
CA GLU A 273 -2.34 -25.32 1.06
C GLU A 273 -1.24 -24.95 2.06
N THR A 274 0.00 -24.72 1.58
CA THR A 274 1.08 -24.27 2.45
C THR A 274 0.87 -22.85 2.95
N ALA A 275 0.37 -21.94 2.10
CA ALA A 275 0.07 -20.57 2.51
C ALA A 275 -1.05 -20.52 3.55
N GLU A 276 -2.15 -21.24 3.35
CA GLU A 276 -3.24 -21.36 4.32
C GLU A 276 -2.74 -21.92 5.66
N GLN A 277 -1.92 -22.97 5.63
CA GLN A 277 -1.31 -23.52 6.85
C GLN A 277 -0.49 -22.46 7.59
N ARG A 278 0.35 -21.68 6.90
CA ARG A 278 1.15 -20.61 7.52
C ARG A 278 0.26 -19.49 8.06
N LEU A 279 -0.68 -18.98 7.26
CA LEU A 279 -1.60 -17.91 7.63
C LEU A 279 -2.48 -18.27 8.85
N LEU A 280 -2.91 -19.53 8.95
CA LEU A 280 -3.70 -20.00 10.08
C LEU A 280 -2.88 -20.24 11.35
N HIS A 281 -1.54 -20.25 11.29
CA HIS A 281 -0.68 -20.52 12.45
C HIS A 281 0.33 -19.41 12.77
N ILE A 282 0.47 -18.38 11.92
CA ILE A 282 1.33 -17.24 12.20
C ILE A 282 0.81 -16.50 13.45
N PRO A 283 1.69 -16.06 14.37
CA PRO A 283 1.28 -15.32 15.56
C PRO A 283 0.51 -14.05 15.19
N LEU A 284 -0.58 -13.77 15.89
CA LEU A 284 -1.30 -12.51 15.75
C LEU A 284 -0.55 -11.39 16.49
N LEU A 285 -0.62 -10.19 15.94
CA LEU A 285 -0.15 -8.96 16.57
C LEU A 285 -1.12 -8.47 17.66
N PHE A 286 -2.41 -8.69 17.45
CA PHE A 286 -3.50 -8.34 18.36
C PHE A 286 -4.72 -9.22 18.07
N GLU A 287 -5.70 -9.25 18.98
CA GLU A 287 -6.92 -10.03 18.79
C GLU A 287 -7.80 -9.44 17.66
N PRO A 288 -8.43 -10.29 16.81
CA PRO A 288 -9.23 -9.79 15.69
C PRO A 288 -10.37 -8.87 16.12
N GLY A 289 -10.42 -7.66 15.55
CA GLY A 289 -11.42 -6.64 15.84
C GLY A 289 -11.03 -5.62 16.92
N ASN A 290 -9.91 -5.81 17.63
CA ASN A 290 -9.50 -4.90 18.70
C ASN A 290 -8.67 -3.69 18.22
N GLU A 291 -7.84 -3.89 17.19
CA GLU A 291 -6.98 -2.86 16.61
C GLU A 291 -7.03 -2.89 15.08
N GLN A 292 -6.29 -1.98 14.43
CA GLN A 292 -6.24 -1.87 12.99
C GLN A 292 -4.80 -1.72 12.47
N GLN A 293 -4.40 -2.62 11.59
CA GLN A 293 -3.13 -2.64 10.86
C GLN A 293 -3.35 -3.28 9.48
N HIS A 294 -2.84 -2.64 8.42
CA HIS A 294 -2.86 -3.23 7.08
C HIS A 294 -2.14 -4.59 7.05
N SER A 295 -2.63 -5.51 6.23
CA SER A 295 -2.04 -6.85 6.13
C SER A 295 -2.21 -7.48 4.75
N HIS A 296 -1.12 -7.61 3.98
CA HIS A 296 -1.08 -8.40 2.75
C HIS A 296 -1.45 -9.88 3.01
N ALA A 297 -1.05 -10.43 4.15
CA ALA A 297 -1.39 -11.79 4.60
C ALA A 297 -2.92 -11.99 4.70
N ALA A 298 -3.65 -10.99 5.19
CA ALA A 298 -5.12 -11.05 5.28
C ALA A 298 -5.79 -11.22 3.89
N PHE A 299 -5.22 -10.58 2.86
CA PHE A 299 -5.71 -10.73 1.48
C PHE A 299 -5.40 -12.12 0.88
N GLY A 300 -4.36 -12.81 1.36
CA GLY A 300 -4.13 -14.22 1.04
C GLY A 300 -5.27 -15.12 1.53
N LEU A 301 -5.79 -14.89 2.74
CA LEU A 301 -6.98 -15.61 3.23
C LEU A 301 -8.24 -15.23 2.44
N LEU A 302 -8.41 -13.96 2.06
CA LEU A 302 -9.53 -13.55 1.21
C LEU A 302 -9.49 -14.22 -0.17
N ALA A 303 -8.31 -14.34 -0.78
CA ALA A 303 -8.12 -15.07 -2.04
C ALA A 303 -8.52 -16.55 -1.90
N ALA A 304 -8.11 -17.21 -0.82
CA ALA A 304 -8.52 -18.59 -0.53
C ALA A 304 -10.04 -18.72 -0.33
N ILE A 305 -10.68 -17.78 0.37
CA ILE A 305 -12.14 -17.74 0.53
C ILE A 305 -12.83 -17.59 -0.83
N ILE A 306 -12.34 -16.72 -1.72
CA ILE A 306 -12.87 -16.57 -3.08
C ILE A 306 -12.84 -17.90 -3.81
N GLU A 307 -11.72 -18.64 -3.77
CA GLU A 307 -11.64 -19.94 -4.44
C GLU A 307 -12.62 -20.96 -3.87
N ARG A 308 -12.69 -21.08 -2.55
CA ARG A 308 -13.55 -22.04 -1.85
C ARG A 308 -15.03 -21.77 -2.10
N VAL A 309 -15.44 -20.50 -2.07
CA VAL A 309 -16.85 -20.10 -2.25
C VAL A 309 -17.27 -20.15 -3.72
N SER A 310 -16.36 -19.83 -4.65
CA SER A 310 -16.68 -19.80 -6.08
C SER A 310 -16.49 -21.14 -6.79
N GLY A 311 -15.64 -22.03 -6.26
CA GLY A 311 -15.18 -23.23 -6.96
C GLY A 311 -14.25 -22.95 -8.14
N MET A 312 -13.75 -21.72 -8.28
CA MET A 312 -12.85 -21.28 -9.34
C MET A 312 -11.49 -20.90 -8.76
N GLY A 313 -10.40 -21.06 -9.53
CA GLY A 313 -9.12 -20.45 -9.15
C GLY A 313 -9.23 -18.93 -9.05
N TYR A 314 -8.49 -18.31 -8.13
CA TYR A 314 -8.61 -16.90 -7.78
C TYR A 314 -8.52 -16.01 -9.02
N TYR A 315 -7.47 -16.16 -9.82
CA TYR A 315 -7.29 -15.36 -11.01
C TYR A 315 -8.35 -15.64 -12.08
N ALA A 316 -8.79 -16.90 -12.22
CA ALA A 316 -9.88 -17.23 -13.13
C ALA A 316 -11.18 -16.54 -12.73
N PHE A 317 -11.46 -16.42 -11.43
CA PHE A 317 -12.60 -15.66 -10.90
C PHE A 317 -12.46 -14.17 -11.20
N ILE A 318 -11.31 -13.57 -10.86
CA ILE A 318 -11.02 -12.15 -11.11
C ILE A 318 -11.16 -11.82 -12.60
N ARG A 319 -10.57 -12.65 -13.46
CA ARG A 319 -10.63 -12.48 -14.91
C ARG A 319 -12.06 -12.53 -15.44
N LYS A 320 -12.81 -13.58 -15.09
CA LYS A 320 -14.17 -13.80 -15.58
C LYS A 320 -15.14 -12.70 -15.15
N HIS A 321 -15.04 -12.26 -13.90
CA HIS A 321 -16.04 -11.36 -13.31
C HIS A 321 -15.68 -9.88 -13.43
N PHE A 322 -14.39 -9.54 -13.57
CA PHE A 322 -13.92 -8.17 -13.60
C PHE A 322 -13.09 -7.82 -14.83
N LEU A 323 -12.02 -8.57 -15.14
CA LEU A 323 -11.11 -8.15 -16.21
C LEU A 323 -11.75 -8.24 -17.60
N ASP A 324 -12.30 -9.41 -17.96
CA ASP A 324 -12.88 -9.63 -19.29
C ASP A 324 -14.11 -8.72 -19.53
N PRO A 325 -15.07 -8.58 -18.58
CA PRO A 325 -16.20 -7.66 -18.75
C PRO A 325 -15.81 -6.16 -18.79
N ALA A 326 -14.75 -5.77 -18.07
CA ALA A 326 -14.23 -4.39 -18.10
C ALA A 326 -13.32 -4.13 -19.32
N GLY A 327 -13.08 -5.13 -20.18
CA GLY A 327 -12.24 -5.00 -21.37
C GLY A 327 -10.74 -4.89 -21.06
N MET A 328 -10.28 -5.39 -19.91
CA MET A 328 -8.90 -5.29 -19.43
C MET A 328 -8.01 -6.38 -20.02
N SER A 329 -7.83 -6.33 -21.34
CA SER A 329 -7.12 -7.38 -22.10
C SER A 329 -5.59 -7.38 -21.88
N ARG A 330 -5.03 -6.32 -21.29
CA ARG A 330 -3.59 -6.13 -21.01
C ARG A 330 -3.29 -6.21 -19.51
N THR A 331 -4.13 -6.90 -18.77
CA THR A 331 -3.99 -7.17 -17.33
C THR A 331 -3.89 -8.66 -17.09
N GLY A 332 -2.94 -9.07 -16.23
CA GLY A 332 -2.72 -10.48 -15.90
C GLY A 332 -1.85 -10.70 -14.67
N GLU A 333 -1.69 -11.96 -14.30
CA GLU A 333 -0.77 -12.38 -13.23
C GLU A 333 0.68 -12.48 -13.73
N TYR A 334 1.64 -12.35 -12.82
CA TYR A 334 3.04 -12.62 -13.15
C TYR A 334 3.22 -14.02 -13.74
N GLY A 335 4.17 -14.14 -14.67
CA GLY A 335 4.39 -15.36 -15.44
C GLY A 335 3.38 -15.59 -16.57
N GLU A 336 2.27 -14.85 -16.63
CA GLU A 336 1.36 -14.92 -17.78
C GLU A 336 1.80 -14.00 -18.92
N HIS A 337 1.85 -14.54 -20.13
CA HIS A 337 2.14 -13.75 -21.34
C HIS A 337 0.89 -13.21 -22.04
N ARG A 338 -0.28 -13.88 -21.95
CA ARG A 338 -1.55 -13.47 -22.61
C ARG A 338 -1.40 -13.03 -24.09
N ASP A 339 -0.52 -13.71 -24.85
CA ASP A 339 -0.14 -13.35 -26.24
C ASP A 339 0.46 -11.93 -26.41
N LEU A 340 0.87 -11.30 -25.32
CA LEU A 340 1.56 -10.01 -25.28
C LEU A 340 3.04 -10.18 -25.62
N LYS A 341 3.61 -9.20 -26.28
CA LYS A 341 5.02 -9.16 -26.66
C LYS A 341 5.86 -8.63 -25.50
N LEU A 342 7.12 -9.01 -25.40
CA LEU A 342 8.03 -8.46 -24.38
C LEU A 342 8.12 -6.93 -24.47
N SER A 343 8.02 -6.36 -25.68
CA SER A 343 8.00 -4.91 -25.92
C SER A 343 6.74 -4.20 -25.43
N ASP A 344 5.69 -4.93 -25.04
CA ASP A 344 4.49 -4.36 -24.42
C ASP A 344 4.73 -3.98 -22.94
N PHE A 345 5.74 -4.58 -22.30
CA PHE A 345 6.04 -4.41 -20.88
C PHE A 345 7.17 -3.40 -20.68
N ALA A 346 6.99 -2.51 -19.71
CA ALA A 346 8.09 -1.75 -19.16
C ALA A 346 9.04 -2.69 -18.40
N VAL A 347 10.33 -2.41 -18.49
CA VAL A 347 11.39 -2.99 -17.69
C VAL A 347 11.52 -2.18 -16.41
N GLY A 348 11.49 -2.87 -15.27
CA GLY A 348 11.64 -2.23 -13.98
C GLY A 348 13.12 -1.95 -13.64
N GLY A 349 13.41 -0.69 -13.34
CA GLY A 349 14.75 -0.16 -13.01
C GLY A 349 15.11 -0.24 -11.53
N GLY A 350 14.61 -1.26 -10.81
CA GLY A 350 14.76 -1.39 -9.36
C GLY A 350 16.08 -2.01 -8.92
N PRO A 351 16.39 -1.96 -7.62
CA PRO A 351 17.54 -2.65 -7.04
C PRO A 351 17.48 -4.18 -7.23
N GLU A 352 16.27 -4.74 -7.28
CA GLU A 352 16.06 -6.16 -7.55
C GLU A 352 15.72 -6.39 -9.01
N LYS A 353 16.37 -7.39 -9.61
CA LYS A 353 16.16 -7.77 -11.00
C LYS A 353 15.80 -9.24 -11.06
N VAL A 354 14.63 -9.52 -11.61
CA VAL A 354 14.11 -10.87 -11.75
C VAL A 354 13.88 -11.16 -13.22
N GLY A 355 14.55 -12.20 -13.72
CA GLY A 355 14.55 -12.50 -15.14
C GLY A 355 15.30 -11.44 -15.97
N LEU A 356 15.54 -11.77 -17.23
CA LEU A 356 16.20 -10.88 -18.19
C LEU A 356 15.37 -10.83 -19.48
N PRO A 357 14.72 -9.69 -19.81
CA PRO A 357 14.66 -8.45 -19.03
C PRO A 357 13.79 -8.56 -17.76
N ASN A 358 13.93 -7.60 -16.84
CA ASN A 358 13.16 -7.52 -15.59
C ASN A 358 11.71 -7.06 -15.83
N ILE A 359 10.86 -7.98 -16.27
CA ILE A 359 9.47 -7.72 -16.65
C ILE A 359 8.50 -8.76 -16.04
N PRO A 360 7.22 -8.40 -15.81
CA PRO A 360 6.25 -9.27 -15.15
C PRO A 360 6.11 -10.71 -15.71
N PRO A 361 6.15 -10.94 -17.03
CA PRO A 361 6.11 -12.31 -17.55
C PRO A 361 7.34 -13.16 -17.21
N ASN A 362 8.49 -12.53 -16.91
CA ASN A 362 9.74 -13.22 -16.57
C ASN A 362 9.91 -13.47 -15.06
N TRP A 363 8.95 -13.07 -14.23
CA TRP A 363 9.01 -13.21 -12.77
C TRP A 363 8.50 -14.56 -12.24
N GLY A 364 8.18 -15.48 -13.15
CA GLY A 364 7.57 -16.76 -12.77
C GLY A 364 6.10 -16.62 -12.36
N PRO A 365 5.42 -17.75 -12.07
CA PRO A 365 4.01 -17.74 -11.71
C PRO A 365 3.79 -17.08 -10.34
N THR A 366 2.73 -16.28 -10.22
CA THR A 366 2.38 -15.60 -8.97
C THR A 366 2.17 -16.57 -7.80
N SER A 367 3.06 -16.47 -6.80
CA SER A 367 3.03 -17.24 -5.55
C SER A 367 1.82 -16.93 -4.67
N TRP A 368 1.43 -17.89 -3.82
CA TRP A 368 0.44 -17.64 -2.77
C TRP A 368 0.93 -16.72 -1.65
N LEU A 369 2.23 -16.46 -1.55
CA LEU A 369 2.79 -15.44 -0.65
C LEU A 369 2.23 -14.04 -0.89
N VAL A 370 1.84 -13.72 -2.14
CA VAL A 370 1.31 -12.41 -2.54
C VAL A 370 -0.06 -12.48 -3.22
N LYS A 371 -0.68 -13.66 -3.29
CA LYS A 371 -1.98 -13.84 -3.94
C LYS A 371 -3.05 -13.01 -3.24
N GLY A 372 -3.90 -12.35 -4.02
CA GLY A 372 -4.95 -11.47 -3.52
C GLY A 372 -4.48 -10.07 -3.14
N SER A 373 -3.17 -9.85 -2.99
CA SER A 373 -2.63 -8.57 -2.52
C SER A 373 -1.64 -7.93 -3.50
N GLY A 374 -0.97 -8.74 -4.33
CA GLY A 374 -0.01 -8.32 -5.36
C GLY A 374 0.03 -9.32 -6.51
N GLY A 375 1.17 -9.42 -7.20
CA GLY A 375 1.37 -10.49 -8.18
C GLY A 375 0.77 -10.27 -9.57
N MET A 376 0.49 -9.02 -9.96
CA MET A 376 -0.18 -8.70 -11.22
C MET A 376 0.45 -7.51 -11.95
N TYR A 377 0.19 -7.45 -13.25
CA TYR A 377 0.54 -6.33 -14.14
C TYR A 377 -0.71 -5.76 -14.81
N SER A 378 -0.64 -4.49 -15.25
CA SER A 378 -1.74 -3.84 -15.97
C SER A 378 -1.27 -2.60 -16.74
N THR A 379 -2.20 -1.92 -17.40
CA THR A 379 -2.02 -0.59 -17.99
C THR A 379 -2.86 0.45 -17.24
N LEU A 380 -2.56 1.73 -17.45
CA LEU A 380 -3.41 2.83 -16.95
C LEU A 380 -4.86 2.70 -17.47
N ALA A 381 -5.04 2.36 -18.74
CA ALA A 381 -6.36 2.26 -19.36
C ALA A 381 -7.20 1.12 -18.76
N ASP A 382 -6.57 -0.02 -18.51
CA ASP A 382 -7.21 -1.18 -17.88
C ASP A 382 -7.62 -0.87 -16.44
N LEU A 383 -6.72 -0.33 -15.62
CA LEU A 383 -7.05 0.05 -14.23
C LEU A 383 -8.19 1.07 -14.15
N ARG A 384 -8.20 2.08 -15.03
CA ARG A 384 -9.34 3.02 -15.12
C ARG A 384 -10.63 2.32 -15.56
N SER A 385 -10.55 1.29 -16.41
CA SER A 385 -11.70 0.51 -16.84
C SER A 385 -12.26 -0.35 -15.70
N PHE A 386 -11.41 -0.97 -14.88
CA PHE A 386 -11.83 -1.64 -13.64
C PHE A 386 -12.64 -0.71 -12.74
N TYR A 387 -12.08 0.45 -12.37
CA TYR A 387 -12.74 1.37 -11.46
C TYR A 387 -14.07 1.90 -12.03
N ARG A 388 -14.14 2.19 -13.33
CA ARG A 388 -15.41 2.55 -13.98
C ARG A 388 -16.42 1.41 -13.88
N TYR A 389 -16.00 0.18 -14.14
CA TYR A 389 -16.88 -0.99 -14.13
C TYR A 389 -17.47 -1.24 -12.73
N VAL A 390 -16.64 -1.27 -11.67
CA VAL A 390 -17.13 -1.51 -10.29
C VAL A 390 -17.97 -0.37 -9.72
N ARG A 391 -17.85 0.85 -10.27
CA ARG A 391 -18.66 2.02 -9.89
C ARG A 391 -19.94 2.18 -10.72
N SER A 392 -20.07 1.46 -11.83
CA SER A 392 -21.14 1.68 -12.83
C SER A 392 -22.51 1.14 -12.44
N GLY A 393 -22.60 0.29 -11.40
CA GLY A 393 -23.80 -0.48 -11.10
C GLY A 393 -23.94 -1.78 -11.92
N GLN A 394 -23.02 -2.08 -12.84
CA GLN A 394 -23.09 -3.26 -13.71
C GLN A 394 -22.68 -4.57 -13.00
N VAL A 395 -21.71 -4.51 -12.08
CA VAL A 395 -21.19 -5.69 -11.36
C VAL A 395 -21.51 -5.66 -9.87
N LEU A 396 -21.35 -4.49 -9.25
CA LEU A 396 -21.68 -4.24 -7.86
C LEU A 396 -22.90 -3.33 -7.80
N ASP A 397 -23.85 -3.65 -6.91
CA ASP A 397 -24.98 -2.80 -6.60
C ASP A 397 -24.54 -1.51 -5.89
N ALA A 398 -25.48 -0.59 -5.68
CA ALA A 398 -25.18 0.68 -5.03
C ALA A 398 -24.63 0.51 -3.60
N GLN A 399 -25.04 -0.51 -2.85
CA GLN A 399 -24.56 -0.73 -1.49
C GLN A 399 -23.08 -1.11 -1.49
N HIS A 400 -22.67 -2.04 -2.34
CA HIS A 400 -21.31 -2.59 -2.41
C HIS A 400 -20.36 -1.66 -3.19
N ALA A 401 -20.84 -1.04 -4.28
CA ALA A 401 -20.04 -0.10 -5.06
C ALA A 401 -19.60 1.13 -4.26
N ARG A 402 -20.29 1.49 -3.17
CA ARG A 402 -19.90 2.59 -2.27
C ARG A 402 -18.45 2.50 -1.80
N HIS A 403 -17.91 1.30 -1.63
CA HIS A 403 -16.49 1.10 -1.28
C HIS A 403 -15.55 1.83 -2.24
N PHE A 404 -15.87 1.83 -3.54
CA PHE A 404 -15.04 2.43 -4.59
C PHE A 404 -15.41 3.89 -4.92
N MET A 405 -16.44 4.45 -4.29
CA MET A 405 -16.93 5.82 -4.58
C MET A 405 -16.21 6.91 -3.77
N GLY A 406 -15.51 6.51 -2.70
CA GLY A 406 -14.73 7.40 -1.86
C GLY A 406 -13.56 8.05 -2.60
N ALA A 407 -13.06 9.16 -2.05
CA ALA A 407 -11.76 9.65 -2.45
C ALA A 407 -10.68 8.66 -1.99
N SER A 408 -9.60 8.52 -2.77
CA SER A 408 -8.45 7.71 -2.39
C SER A 408 -7.17 8.36 -2.89
N VAL A 409 -6.10 8.16 -2.13
CA VAL A 409 -4.71 8.48 -2.48
C VAL A 409 -3.94 7.20 -2.22
N ASN A 410 -3.31 6.64 -3.24
CA ASN A 410 -2.58 5.38 -3.15
C ASN A 410 -1.14 5.57 -3.60
N LEU A 411 -0.21 4.92 -2.90
CA LEU A 411 1.17 4.75 -3.32
C LEU A 411 1.56 3.28 -3.20
N ASP A 412 2.12 2.76 -4.29
CA ASP A 412 2.45 1.35 -4.45
C ASP A 412 3.79 1.23 -5.12
N GLY A 413 4.51 0.16 -4.82
CA GLY A 413 5.78 -0.08 -5.48
C GLY A 413 6.08 -1.55 -5.65
N SER A 414 7.29 -1.79 -6.13
CA SER A 414 7.99 -3.06 -6.02
C SER A 414 9.49 -2.77 -6.03
N MET A 415 10.26 -3.58 -5.30
CA MET A 415 11.73 -3.60 -5.38
C MET A 415 12.25 -3.86 -6.79
N ARG A 416 11.38 -4.42 -7.65
CA ARG A 416 11.61 -4.67 -9.07
C ARG A 416 11.58 -3.40 -9.93
N GLY A 417 11.31 -2.24 -9.36
CA GLY A 417 11.49 -0.95 -10.04
C GLY A 417 10.23 -0.35 -10.63
N PHE A 418 9.07 -0.72 -10.09
CA PHE A 418 7.79 -0.10 -10.43
C PHE A 418 7.29 0.69 -9.24
N GLU A 419 6.79 1.90 -9.49
CA GLU A 419 6.11 2.74 -8.51
C GLU A 419 4.82 3.26 -9.14
N LEU A 420 3.71 3.19 -8.42
CA LEU A 420 2.40 3.64 -8.82
C LEU A 420 1.86 4.61 -7.77
N PHE A 421 1.71 5.87 -8.15
CA PHE A 421 0.97 6.84 -7.36
C PHE A 421 -0.37 7.11 -8.02
N SER A 422 -1.44 7.19 -7.23
CA SER A 422 -2.75 7.58 -7.75
C SER A 422 -3.56 8.39 -6.77
N ILE A 423 -4.32 9.34 -7.29
CA ILE A 423 -5.38 10.05 -6.57
C ILE A 423 -6.67 9.84 -7.35
N SER A 424 -7.74 9.44 -6.68
CA SER A 424 -9.06 9.34 -7.28
C SER A 424 -10.05 10.09 -6.41
N HIS A 425 -10.75 11.07 -6.98
CA HIS A 425 -11.87 11.74 -6.32
C HIS A 425 -13.08 11.75 -7.27
N PRO A 426 -13.86 10.64 -7.33
CA PRO A 426 -14.92 10.47 -8.32
C PRO A 426 -15.95 11.62 -8.30
N ALA A 427 -16.37 12.05 -7.10
CA ALA A 427 -17.34 13.13 -6.94
C ALA A 427 -16.86 14.51 -7.42
N ARG A 428 -15.55 14.72 -7.56
CA ARG A 428 -14.95 15.96 -8.10
C ARG A 428 -14.46 15.80 -9.53
N ASP A 429 -14.68 14.63 -10.13
CA ASP A 429 -14.13 14.24 -11.43
C ASP A 429 -12.62 14.56 -11.56
N THR A 430 -11.88 14.20 -10.52
CA THR A 430 -10.43 14.41 -10.43
C THR A 430 -9.74 13.05 -10.33
N GLU A 431 -8.73 12.83 -11.17
CA GLU A 431 -7.90 11.63 -11.12
C GLU A 431 -6.44 11.97 -11.44
N VAL A 432 -5.53 11.41 -10.68
CA VAL A 432 -4.10 11.43 -10.92
C VAL A 432 -3.64 9.98 -10.98
N TYR A 433 -2.84 9.65 -11.98
CA TYR A 433 -2.12 8.40 -12.00
C TYR A 433 -0.71 8.66 -12.48
N PHE A 434 0.25 8.06 -11.80
CA PHE A 434 1.66 8.22 -12.12
C PHE A 434 2.35 6.87 -11.96
N PHE A 435 2.65 6.27 -13.10
CA PHE A 435 3.28 4.96 -13.22
C PHE A 435 4.74 5.21 -13.55
N VAL A 436 5.66 4.65 -12.79
CA VAL A 436 7.10 4.85 -12.95
C VAL A 436 7.74 3.47 -13.06
N ASN A 437 8.58 3.28 -14.08
CA ASN A 437 9.36 2.04 -14.26
C ASN A 437 10.87 2.27 -14.10
N ASN A 438 11.29 3.52 -13.91
CA ASN A 438 12.67 3.83 -13.53
C ASN A 438 12.67 5.03 -12.58
N LEU A 439 12.99 4.80 -11.31
CA LEU A 439 13.01 5.83 -10.27
C LEU A 439 14.43 6.08 -9.77
N VAL A 440 15.10 7.04 -10.41
CA VAL A 440 16.46 7.46 -10.04
C VAL A 440 16.50 8.69 -9.13
N ASP A 441 15.44 9.52 -9.15
CA ASP A 441 15.28 10.70 -8.29
C ASP A 441 14.10 10.51 -7.31
N ARG A 442 14.34 9.75 -6.23
CA ARG A 442 13.32 9.48 -5.20
C ARG A 442 12.84 10.73 -4.49
N LYS A 443 13.76 11.65 -4.21
CA LYS A 443 13.44 12.93 -3.55
C LYS A 443 12.50 13.74 -4.43
N GLY A 444 12.86 13.95 -5.71
CA GLY A 444 11.99 14.68 -6.64
C GLY A 444 10.65 14.00 -6.85
N PHE A 445 10.59 12.66 -6.86
CA PHE A 445 9.33 11.93 -6.89
C PHE A 445 8.43 12.22 -5.67
N ARG A 446 8.98 12.18 -4.44
CA ARG A 446 8.23 12.54 -3.23
C ARG A 446 7.72 13.98 -3.27
N GLN A 447 8.58 14.91 -3.66
CA GLN A 447 8.19 16.32 -3.78
C GLN A 447 7.10 16.52 -4.83
N LEU A 448 7.13 15.75 -5.93
CA LEU A 448 6.10 15.76 -6.97
C LEU A 448 4.78 15.19 -6.48
N ILE A 449 4.73 13.99 -5.88
CA ILE A 449 3.45 13.39 -5.44
C ILE A 449 2.77 14.28 -4.38
N ARG A 450 3.54 14.88 -3.45
CA ARG A 450 3.03 15.88 -2.50
C ARG A 450 2.52 17.15 -3.19
N GLY A 451 3.23 17.61 -4.22
CA GLY A 451 2.81 18.74 -5.04
C GLY A 451 1.51 18.46 -5.81
N LEU A 452 1.36 17.25 -6.35
CA LEU A 452 0.15 16.79 -7.04
C LEU A 452 -1.04 16.70 -6.08
N GLU A 453 -0.83 16.16 -4.87
CA GLU A 453 -1.87 16.16 -3.82
C GLU A 453 -2.37 17.56 -3.47
N ALA A 454 -1.44 18.48 -3.19
CA ALA A 454 -1.77 19.87 -2.91
C ALA A 454 -2.53 20.52 -4.08
N PHE A 455 -2.03 20.32 -5.29
CA PHE A 455 -2.63 20.86 -6.50
C PHE A 455 -4.06 20.35 -6.72
N VAL A 456 -4.35 19.06 -6.48
CA VAL A 456 -5.73 18.55 -6.61
C VAL A 456 -6.64 18.99 -5.48
N ARG A 457 -6.11 19.27 -4.28
CA ARG A 457 -6.85 19.85 -3.15
C ARG A 457 -7.17 21.33 -3.35
N GLY A 458 -6.40 22.02 -4.21
CA GLY A 458 -6.57 23.44 -4.51
C GLY A 458 -5.76 24.36 -3.58
N GLU A 459 -4.65 23.86 -3.05
CA GLU A 459 -3.73 24.56 -2.15
C GLU A 459 -2.56 25.24 -2.85
#